data_AF-W4MGG8-F1
#
_entry.id   AF-W4MGG8-F1
#
_cell.length_a   1.000
_cell.length_b   1.000
_cell.length_c   1.000
_cell.angle_alpha   90.00
_cell.angle_beta   90.00
_cell.angle_gamma   90.00
#
_symmetry.space_group_name_H-M   'P 1'
#
loop_
_entity.id
_entity.type
_entity.pdbx_description
1 polymer ?
#
loop_
_entity_poly.entity_id
_entity_poly.type
_entity_poly.pdbx_seq_one_letter_code
_entity_poly.pdbx_strand_id
1 'polypeptide(L)'
;MSNKSSVSNAETYQAIGAFWDEHDATEFGEQADVEFEVNIQSQRRYYPIDSQLSSKVKQVAQERGISEETLLNLWIQEKINQIESKAKAER
;
A
#
# COMPACT_ATOMS: atom_id res chain seq x y z
N MET A 1 10.63 34.26 31.56
CA MET A 1 10.44 32.98 30.83
C MET A 1 10.88 33.25 29.40
N SER A 2 11.75 32.41 28.83
CA SER A 2 12.22 32.62 27.45
C SER A 2 11.06 32.33 26.49
N ASN A 3 10.71 33.29 25.63
CA ASN A 3 9.67 33.15 24.59
C ASN A 3 10.24 32.53 23.29
N LYS A 4 11.41 31.87 23.38
CA LYS A 4 12.10 31.27 22.23
C LYS A 4 11.75 29.79 22.12
N SER A 5 11.64 29.30 20.89
CA SER A 5 11.53 27.88 20.59
C SER A 5 12.78 27.12 21.07
N SER A 6 12.59 25.86 21.50
CA SER A 6 13.67 25.04 22.05
C SER A 6 14.71 24.60 21.02
N VAL A 7 14.31 24.46 19.75
CA VAL A 7 15.18 23.95 18.67
C VAL A 7 15.69 25.09 17.79
N SER A 8 14.79 25.89 17.21
CA SER A 8 15.17 27.00 16.31
C SER A 8 15.56 28.29 17.03
N ASN A 9 15.43 28.36 18.37
CA ASN A 9 15.75 29.52 19.21
C ASN A 9 15.13 30.85 18.72
N ALA A 10 13.98 30.76 18.06
CA ALA A 10 13.28 31.87 17.42
C ALA A 10 12.02 32.26 18.22
N GLU A 11 11.66 33.54 18.17
CA GLU A 11 10.55 34.11 18.96
C GLU A 11 9.23 34.25 18.18
N THR A 12 9.27 34.18 16.85
CA THR A 12 8.08 34.33 15.99
C THR A 12 7.87 33.10 15.14
N TYR A 13 6.61 32.76 14.86
CA TYR A 13 6.26 31.63 13.99
C TYR A 13 6.91 31.72 12.60
N GLN A 14 7.01 32.93 12.04
CA GLN A 14 7.66 33.13 10.75
C GLN A 14 9.16 32.82 10.80
N ALA A 15 9.86 33.24 11.86
CA ALA A 15 11.28 32.93 12.03
C ALA A 15 11.51 31.44 12.34
N ILE A 16 10.60 30.78 13.03
CA ILE A 16 10.62 29.32 13.24
C ILE A 16 10.47 28.59 11.91
N GLY A 17 9.55 29.03 11.03
CA GLY A 17 9.37 28.46 9.70
C GLY A 17 10.60 28.61 8.81
N ALA A 18 11.14 29.84 8.72
CA ALA A 18 12.35 30.10 7.93
C ALA A 18 13.56 29.27 8.38
N PHE A 19 13.66 28.96 9.67
CA PHE A 19 14.67 28.02 10.16
C PHE A 19 14.47 26.61 9.58
N TRP A 20 13.25 26.06 9.63
CA TRP A 20 12.95 24.71 9.12
C TRP A 20 12.89 24.62 7.60
N ASP A 21 12.76 25.73 6.88
CA ASP A 21 12.90 25.75 5.41
C ASP A 21 14.33 25.42 4.97
N GLU A 22 15.33 25.65 5.84
CA GLU A 22 16.76 25.45 5.58
C GLU A 22 17.37 24.25 6.33
N HIS A 23 16.62 23.62 7.25
CA HIS A 23 17.11 22.57 8.16
C HIS A 23 16.19 21.35 8.17
N ASP A 24 16.77 20.15 8.26
CA ASP A 24 15.99 18.90 8.31
C ASP A 24 15.67 18.51 9.77
N ALA A 25 14.44 18.06 10.04
CA ALA A 25 14.02 17.60 11.37
C ALA A 25 14.89 16.45 11.91
N THR A 26 15.49 15.64 11.03
CA THR A 26 16.40 14.54 11.39
C THR A 26 17.76 15.02 11.90
N GLU A 27 18.15 16.28 11.64
CA GLU A 27 19.40 16.87 12.14
C GLU A 27 19.29 17.30 13.61
N PHE A 28 18.06 17.40 14.13
CA PHE A 28 17.77 17.92 15.45
C PHE A 28 16.95 16.90 16.27
N GLY A 29 17.66 15.97 16.88
CA GLY A 29 17.09 14.97 17.78
C GLY A 29 18.00 13.76 17.92
N GLU A 30 17.92 13.05 19.03
CA GLU A 30 18.59 11.76 19.17
C GLU A 30 17.74 10.68 18.50
N GLN A 31 18.40 9.76 17.78
CA GLN A 31 17.72 8.58 17.25
C GLN A 31 17.33 7.68 18.42
N ALA A 32 16.04 7.66 18.74
CA ALA A 32 15.47 6.79 19.77
C ALA A 32 14.70 5.65 19.11
N ASP A 33 14.85 4.44 19.65
CA ASP A 33 13.98 3.33 19.30
C ASP A 33 12.55 3.65 19.75
N VAL A 34 11.59 3.56 18.83
CA VAL A 34 10.17 3.78 19.11
C VAL A 34 9.37 2.54 18.75
N GLU A 35 8.48 2.13 19.65
CA GLU A 35 7.56 1.03 19.41
C GLU A 35 6.26 1.60 18.83
N PHE A 36 5.84 1.07 17.68
CA PHE A 36 4.57 1.42 17.05
C PHE A 36 3.88 0.18 16.52
N GLU A 37 2.55 0.14 16.64
CA GLU A 37 1.75 -0.98 16.16
C GLU A 37 1.27 -0.72 14.72
N VAL A 38 1.58 -1.65 13.82
CA VAL A 38 1.06 -1.64 12.44
C VAL A 38 0.01 -2.73 12.29
N ASN A 39 -1.25 -2.32 12.11
CA ASN A 39 -2.33 -3.27 11.81
C ASN A 39 -2.36 -3.60 10.31
N ILE A 40 -1.71 -4.70 9.92
CA ILE A 40 -1.78 -5.20 8.54
C ILE A 40 -3.10 -5.97 8.36
N GLN A 41 -4.18 -5.24 8.07
CA GLN A 41 -5.54 -5.81 7.95
C GLN A 41 -5.75 -6.73 6.74
N SER A 42 -4.91 -6.68 5.70
CA SER A 42 -5.10 -7.48 4.49
C SER A 42 -4.07 -8.61 4.37
N GLN A 43 -4.49 -9.85 4.64
CA GLN A 43 -3.74 -11.03 4.23
C GLN A 43 -3.91 -11.23 2.73
N ARG A 44 -2.93 -10.80 1.94
CA ARG A 44 -2.91 -11.06 0.48
C ARG A 44 -2.14 -12.36 0.21
N ARG A 45 -2.70 -13.23 -0.62
CA ARG A 45 -2.01 -14.42 -1.14
C ARG A 45 -1.63 -14.14 -2.59
N TYR A 46 -0.35 -14.29 -2.89
CA TYR A 46 0.18 -14.08 -4.24
C TYR A 46 0.45 -15.43 -4.89
N TYR A 47 0.01 -15.58 -6.14
CA TYR A 47 0.29 -16.74 -6.97
C TYR A 47 1.10 -16.29 -8.18
N PRO A 48 2.21 -16.95 -8.49
CA PRO A 48 2.97 -16.64 -9.70
C PRO A 48 2.12 -16.99 -10.93
N ILE A 49 2.11 -16.08 -11.90
CA ILE A 49 1.48 -16.28 -13.21
C ILE A 49 2.52 -16.03 -14.30
N ASP A 50 2.36 -16.70 -15.43
CA ASP A 50 3.23 -16.48 -16.58
C ASP A 50 3.16 -15.02 -17.07
N SER A 51 4.29 -14.48 -17.52
CA SER A 51 4.44 -13.09 -17.94
C SER A 51 3.58 -12.71 -19.16
N GLN A 52 3.44 -13.63 -20.13
CA GLN A 52 2.60 -13.40 -21.30
C GLN A 52 1.12 -13.48 -20.92
N LEU A 53 0.76 -14.41 -20.02
CA LEU A 53 -0.59 -14.51 -19.49
C LEU A 53 -0.98 -13.26 -18.70
N SER A 54 -0.10 -12.76 -17.83
CA SER A 54 -0.31 -11.51 -17.08
C SER A 54 -0.57 -10.33 -18.03
N SER A 55 0.20 -10.22 -19.12
CA SER A 55 -0.01 -9.17 -20.12
C SER A 55 -1.39 -9.24 -20.78
N LYS A 56 -1.88 -10.45 -21.08
CA LYS A 56 -3.23 -10.66 -21.63
C LYS A 56 -4.32 -10.34 -20.60
N VAL A 57 -4.15 -10.76 -19.36
CA VAL A 57 -5.08 -10.45 -18.26
C VAL A 57 -5.23 -8.94 -18.11
N LYS A 58 -4.11 -8.21 -18.12
CA LYS A 58 -4.08 -6.75 -18.06
C LYS A 58 -4.88 -6.11 -19.19
N GLN A 59 -4.66 -6.53 -20.43
CA GLN A 59 -5.39 -6.00 -21.59
C GLN A 59 -6.89 -6.21 -21.44
N VAL A 60 -7.32 -7.43 -21.09
CA VAL A 60 -8.74 -7.76 -20.93
C VAL A 60 -9.38 -7.00 -19.75
N ALA A 61 -8.64 -6.82 -18.65
CA ALA A 61 -9.10 -6.05 -17.50
C ALA A 61 -9.33 -4.58 -17.87
N GLN A 62 -8.39 -3.98 -18.61
CA GLN A 62 -8.51 -2.62 -19.13
C GLN A 62 -9.69 -2.44 -20.07
N GLU A 63 -9.86 -3.34 -21.04
CA GLU A 63 -11.00 -3.32 -21.98
C GLU A 63 -12.36 -3.42 -21.26
N ARG A 64 -12.41 -4.10 -20.11
CA ARG A 64 -13.60 -4.25 -19.27
C ARG A 64 -13.76 -3.17 -18.20
N GLY A 65 -12.78 -2.27 -18.04
CA GLY A 65 -12.79 -1.22 -17.03
C GLY A 65 -12.73 -1.74 -15.58
N ILE A 66 -12.14 -2.91 -15.35
CA ILE A 66 -12.01 -3.52 -14.01
C ILE A 66 -10.54 -3.80 -13.67
N SER A 67 -10.25 -4.07 -12.39
CA SER A 67 -8.90 -4.43 -11.98
C SER A 67 -8.51 -5.84 -12.41
N GLU A 68 -7.20 -6.08 -12.61
CA GLU A 68 -6.64 -7.41 -12.89
C GLU A 68 -7.00 -8.42 -11.80
N GLU A 69 -6.98 -7.98 -10.52
CA GLU A 69 -7.37 -8.78 -9.37
C GLU A 69 -8.85 -9.21 -9.44
N THR A 70 -9.75 -8.26 -9.73
CA THR A 70 -11.18 -8.56 -9.88
C THR A 70 -11.42 -9.55 -11.01
N LEU A 71 -10.78 -9.34 -12.17
CA LEU A 71 -10.92 -10.23 -13.31
C LEU A 71 -10.45 -11.65 -12.99
N LEU A 72 -9.27 -11.78 -12.38
CA LEU A 72 -8.71 -13.08 -12.00
C LEU A 72 -9.61 -13.80 -10.98
N ASN A 73 -10.10 -13.10 -9.95
CA ASN A 73 -10.97 -13.70 -8.95
C ASN A 73 -12.27 -14.23 -9.56
N LEU A 74 -12.91 -13.46 -10.46
CA LEU A 74 -14.12 -13.88 -11.15
C LEU A 74 -13.88 -15.14 -11.99
N TRP A 75 -12.80 -15.18 -12.77
CA TRP A 75 -12.47 -16.33 -13.60
C TRP A 75 -12.13 -17.58 -12.79
N ILE A 76 -11.35 -17.43 -11.71
CA ILE A 76 -11.01 -18.55 -10.83
C ILE A 76 -12.28 -19.11 -10.18
N GLN A 77 -13.17 -18.25 -9.68
CA GLN A 77 -14.43 -18.68 -9.09
C GLN A 77 -15.31 -19.43 -10.10
N GLU A 78 -15.43 -18.92 -11.33
CA GLU A 78 -16.18 -19.59 -12.40
C GLU A 78 -15.59 -20.98 -12.71
N LYS A 79 -14.27 -21.10 -12.82
CA LYS A 79 -13.60 -22.37 -13.11
C LYS A 79 -13.74 -23.38 -11.98
N ILE A 80 -13.63 -22.95 -10.73
CA ILE A 80 -13.86 -23.82 -9.57
C ILE A 80 -15.29 -24.35 -9.59
N ASN A 81 -16.29 -23.49 -9.80
CA ASN A 81 -17.70 -23.90 -9.88
C ASN A 81 -17.96 -24.91 -11.01
N GLN A 82 -17.28 -24.75 -12.17
CA GLN A 82 -17.37 -25.70 -13.27
C GLN A 82 -16.76 -27.07 -12.91
N ILE A 83 -15.65 -27.10 -12.17
CA ILE A 83 -15.01 -28.34 -11.73
C ILE A 83 -15.89 -29.05 -10.70
N GLU A 84 -16.42 -28.32 -9.72
CA GLU A 84 -17.28 -28.89 -8.68
C GLU A 84 -18.59 -29.45 -9.23
N SER A 85 -19.20 -28.76 -10.21
CA SER A 85 -20.44 -29.25 -10.84
C SER A 85 -20.20 -30.53 -11.64
N LYS A 86 -19.09 -30.65 -12.37
CA LYS A 86 -18.70 -31.89 -13.06
C LYS A 86 -18.44 -33.03 -12.09
N ALA A 87 -17.69 -32.78 -11.02
CA ALA A 87 -17.40 -33.79 -10.00
C ALA A 87 -18.66 -34.31 -9.28
N LYS A 88 -19.73 -33.51 -9.21
CA LYS A 88 -21.04 -33.94 -8.67
C LYS A 88 -21.85 -34.75 -9.68
N ALA A 89 -21.67 -34.55 -10.98
CA ALA A 89 -22.39 -35.29 -12.02
C ALA A 89 -21.80 -36.68 -12.29
N GLU A 90 -20.54 -36.92 -11.91
CA GLU A 90 -19.83 -38.20 -12.05
C GLU A 90 -19.91 -39.08 -10.79
N ARG A 91 -20.62 -38.63 -9.74
CA ARG A 91 -20.90 -39.38 -8.51
C ARG A 91 -22.35 -39.87 -8.49
#